data_AF-A0A4R0U4Q9-F1
#
_entry.id   AF-A0A4R0U4Q9-F1
#
_cell.length_a   1.000
_cell.length_b   1.000
_cell.length_c   1.000
_cell.angle_alpha   90.00
_cell.angle_beta   90.00
_cell.angle_gamma   90.00
#
_symmetry.space_group_name_H-M   'P 1'
#
loop_
_entity.id
_entity.type
_entity.pdbx_description
1 polymer ?
#
loop_
_entity_poly.entity_id
_entity_poly.type
_entity_poly.pdbx_seq_one_letter_code
_entity_poly.pdbx_strand_id
1 'polypeptide(L)'
;MTSNEDKTPNTRIKYLDGHTDEVCVTMWQRCQAETHGKTKGWGNLMEAAVKFNAYSAYVRCRQIGVTTLPFEQWADTVVSVEDMNNDPVDTEPAESYSGDVLQSMSGDDAPGFLTNGTQAASAN
;
A
#
# COMPACT_ATOMS: atom_id res chain seq x y z
N MET A 1 -14.76 -17.05 -8.66
CA MET A 1 -13.36 -16.68 -8.35
C MET A 1 -12.90 -15.83 -9.51
N THR A 2 -12.85 -14.51 -9.36
CA THR A 2 -12.32 -13.65 -10.42
C THR A 2 -10.83 -13.92 -10.53
N SER A 3 -10.42 -14.56 -11.63
CA SER A 3 -9.02 -14.77 -11.96
C SER A 3 -8.31 -13.42 -11.87
N ASN A 4 -7.36 -13.27 -10.96
CA ASN A 4 -6.47 -12.11 -10.89
C ASN A 4 -5.48 -12.07 -12.10
N GLU A 5 -5.80 -12.77 -13.19
CA GLU A 5 -4.98 -12.89 -14.40
C GLU A 5 -5.06 -11.61 -15.24
N ASP A 6 -6.12 -10.82 -15.09
CA ASP A 6 -6.31 -9.53 -15.79
C ASP A 6 -5.80 -8.30 -15.01
N LYS A 7 -5.15 -8.50 -13.86
CA LYS A 7 -4.68 -7.37 -13.05
C LYS A 7 -3.27 -6.98 -13.43
N THR A 8 -3.08 -5.71 -13.79
CA THR A 8 -1.77 -5.11 -14.05
C THR A 8 -0.79 -5.45 -12.92
N PRO A 9 0.39 -6.01 -13.24
CA PRO A 9 1.40 -6.25 -12.23
C PRO A 9 1.84 -4.92 -11.61
N ASN A 10 2.05 -4.95 -10.30
CA ASN A 10 2.48 -3.78 -9.53
C ASN A 10 3.74 -4.08 -8.70
N THR A 11 4.30 -5.28 -8.83
CA THR A 11 5.47 -5.71 -8.09
C THR A 11 6.38 -6.51 -9.01
N ARG A 12 7.65 -6.15 -9.06
CA ARG A 12 8.69 -6.85 -9.81
C ARG A 12 9.65 -7.55 -8.85
N ILE A 13 9.98 -8.80 -9.13
CA ILE A 13 10.86 -9.64 -8.33
C ILE A 13 12.03 -10.07 -9.19
N LYS A 14 13.26 -9.73 -8.81
CA LYS A 14 14.48 -10.14 -9.51
C LYS A 14 15.17 -11.25 -8.73
N TYR A 15 15.66 -12.27 -9.43
CA TYR A 15 16.27 -13.45 -8.82
C TYR A 15 17.77 -13.55 -9.13
N LEU A 16 18.49 -14.37 -8.35
CA LEU A 16 19.95 -14.55 -8.45
C LEU A 16 20.41 -15.15 -9.78
N ASP A 17 19.60 -15.98 -10.40
CA ASP A 17 19.86 -16.59 -11.72
C ASP A 17 19.56 -15.62 -12.89
N GLY A 18 19.13 -14.40 -12.59
CA GLY A 18 18.83 -13.34 -13.55
C GLY A 18 17.40 -13.33 -14.09
N HIS A 19 16.53 -14.28 -13.72
CA HIS A 19 15.12 -14.19 -14.13
C HIS A 19 14.37 -13.11 -13.34
N THR A 20 13.22 -12.70 -13.85
CA THR A 20 12.35 -11.69 -13.23
C THR A 20 10.90 -12.12 -13.36
N ASP A 21 10.17 -12.02 -12.25
CA ASP A 21 8.72 -12.18 -12.24
C ASP A 21 8.03 -10.83 -12.00
N GLU A 22 6.89 -10.64 -12.64
CA GLU A 22 5.99 -9.52 -12.38
C GLU A 22 4.66 -10.04 -11.88
N VAL A 23 4.25 -9.57 -10.71
CA VAL A 23 3.05 -10.06 -10.03
C VAL A 23 2.18 -8.91 -9.56
N CYS A 24 0.86 -9.15 -9.50
CA CYS A 24 -0.08 -8.25 -8.87
C CYS A 24 -0.23 -8.60 -7.38
N VAL A 25 0.39 -7.81 -6.51
CA VAL A 25 0.22 -7.87 -5.05
C VAL A 25 -0.98 -7.00 -4.67
N THR A 26 -1.98 -7.61 -4.05
CA THR A 26 -3.17 -6.88 -3.56
C THR A 26 -3.07 -6.65 -2.05
N MET A 27 -3.98 -5.84 -1.50
CA MET A 27 -4.10 -5.66 -0.05
C MET A 27 -4.25 -6.97 0.71
N TRP A 28 -4.86 -8.00 0.11
CA TRP A 28 -4.97 -9.31 0.73
C TRP A 28 -3.61 -9.92 1.09
N GLN A 29 -2.65 -9.90 0.15
CA GLN A 29 -1.32 -10.43 0.42
C GLN A 29 -0.55 -9.57 1.43
N ARG A 30 -0.80 -8.26 1.45
CA ARG A 30 -0.24 -7.35 2.47
C ARG A 30 -0.77 -7.71 3.87
N CYS A 31 -2.08 -7.95 4.03
CA CYS A 31 -2.66 -8.40 5.30
C CYS A 31 -2.15 -9.79 5.74
N GLN A 32 -1.89 -10.69 4.80
CA GLN A 32 -1.26 -11.98 5.09
C GLN A 32 0.17 -11.80 5.63
N ALA A 33 0.93 -10.84 5.08
CA ALA A 33 2.25 -10.48 5.59
C ALA A 33 2.18 -9.90 7.01
N GLU A 34 1.23 -9.00 7.28
CA GLU A 34 1.02 -8.46 8.63
C GLU A 34 0.71 -9.56 9.65
N THR A 35 -0.19 -10.47 9.30
CA THR A 35 -0.55 -11.61 10.15
C THR A 35 0.68 -12.48 10.44
N HIS A 36 1.45 -12.82 9.40
CA HIS A 36 2.65 -13.61 9.55
C HIS A 36 3.71 -12.90 10.41
N GLY A 37 3.93 -11.60 10.17
CA GLY A 37 4.90 -10.81 10.93
C GLY A 37 4.54 -10.71 12.41
N LYS A 38 3.25 -10.58 12.75
CA LYS A 38 2.78 -10.65 14.14
C LYS A 38 3.08 -12.01 14.78
N THR A 39 2.78 -13.11 14.08
CA THR A 39 3.07 -14.46 14.58
C THR A 39 4.57 -14.73 14.75
N LYS A 40 5.41 -14.17 13.89
CA LYS A 40 6.87 -14.34 13.92
C LYS A 40 7.61 -13.30 14.76
N GLY A 41 6.91 -12.32 15.33
CA GLY A 41 7.52 -11.26 16.14
C GLY A 41 8.44 -10.34 15.33
N TRP A 42 8.08 -9.99 14.10
CA TRP A 42 8.90 -9.10 13.25
C TRP A 42 8.91 -7.64 13.70
N GLY A 43 8.00 -7.26 14.60
CA GLY A 43 7.76 -5.86 14.95
C GLY A 43 6.78 -5.20 14.00
N ASN A 44 6.84 -3.87 13.93
CA ASN A 44 5.97 -3.04 13.11
C ASN A 44 6.56 -2.79 11.71
N LEU A 45 5.78 -2.14 10.84
CA LEU A 45 6.16 -1.92 9.44
C LEU A 45 7.42 -1.06 9.29
N MET A 46 7.70 -0.12 10.20
CA MET A 46 8.92 0.69 10.16
C MET A 46 10.17 -0.14 10.49
N GLU A 47 10.04 -1.15 11.34
CA GLU A 47 11.15 -2.01 11.78
C GLU A 47 11.48 -3.10 10.74
N ALA A 48 10.47 -3.57 10.02
CA ALA A 48 10.58 -4.75 9.15
C ALA A 48 9.97 -4.56 7.76
N ALA A 49 9.96 -3.34 7.22
CA ALA A 49 9.38 -3.00 5.91
C ALA A 49 9.78 -3.97 4.80
N VAL A 50 11.07 -4.31 4.71
CA VAL A 50 11.61 -5.26 3.71
C VAL A 50 10.98 -6.64 3.86
N LYS A 51 10.82 -7.14 5.09
CA LYS A 51 10.20 -8.46 5.34
C LYS A 51 8.74 -8.47 4.96
N PHE A 52 7.99 -7.42 5.30
CA PHE A 52 6.58 -7.31 4.92
C PHE A 52 6.40 -7.22 3.41
N ASN A 53 7.23 -6.42 2.73
CA ASN A 53 7.21 -6.31 1.28
C ASN A 53 7.50 -7.67 0.62
N ALA A 54 8.62 -8.29 0.98
CA ALA A 54 9.03 -9.59 0.44
C ALA A 54 8.00 -10.69 0.70
N TYR A 55 7.43 -10.75 1.91
CA TYR A 55 6.43 -11.76 2.23
C TYR A 55 5.11 -11.55 1.47
N SER A 56 4.71 -10.31 1.22
CA SER A 56 3.50 -10.03 0.42
C SER A 56 3.67 -10.52 -1.04
N ALA A 57 4.83 -10.29 -1.64
CA ALA A 57 5.19 -10.82 -2.95
C ALA A 57 5.23 -12.36 -2.94
N TYR A 58 5.90 -12.96 -1.96
CA TYR A 58 5.97 -14.42 -1.77
C TYR A 58 4.59 -15.08 -1.72
N VAL A 59 3.65 -14.53 -0.94
CA VAL A 59 2.29 -15.09 -0.84
C VAL A 59 1.61 -15.10 -2.20
N ARG A 60 1.81 -14.04 -3.01
CA ARG A 60 1.27 -14.02 -4.38
C ARG A 60 1.93 -15.09 -5.23
N CYS A 61 3.27 -15.18 -5.25
CA CYS A 61 4.01 -16.19 -6.00
C CYS A 61 3.57 -17.62 -5.65
N ARG A 62 3.32 -17.89 -4.36
CA ARG A 62 2.76 -19.17 -3.88
C ARG A 62 1.37 -19.45 -4.42
N GLN A 63 0.48 -18.45 -4.41
CA GLN A 63 -0.90 -18.60 -4.85
C GLN A 63 -1.03 -18.86 -6.35
N ILE A 64 -0.12 -18.29 -7.16
CA ILE A 64 -0.12 -18.47 -8.62
C ILE A 64 0.80 -19.61 -9.09
N GLY A 65 1.43 -20.33 -8.16
CA GLY A 65 2.28 -21.49 -8.47
C GLY A 65 3.65 -21.18 -9.05
N VAL A 66 4.07 -19.91 -9.06
CA VAL A 66 5.41 -19.49 -9.54
C VAL A 66 6.53 -19.99 -8.62
N THR A 67 6.24 -20.17 -7.33
CA THR A 67 7.16 -20.83 -6.40
C THR A 67 6.47 -21.90 -5.57
N THR A 68 7.21 -22.96 -5.28
CA THR A 68 6.84 -24.02 -4.33
C THR A 68 7.74 -24.04 -3.10
N LEU A 69 8.75 -23.16 -3.04
CA LEU A 69 9.72 -23.08 -1.96
C LEU A 69 9.13 -22.44 -0.70
N PRO A 70 9.54 -22.85 0.53
CA PRO A 70 9.27 -22.10 1.76
C PRO A 70 9.80 -20.66 1.69
N PHE A 71 9.22 -19.76 2.48
CA PHE A 71 9.54 -18.33 2.43
C PHE A 71 11.04 -18.03 2.55
N GLU A 72 11.73 -18.62 3.52
CA GLU A 72 13.17 -18.37 3.74
C GLU A 72 14.02 -18.86 2.56
N GLN A 73 13.68 -20.00 1.96
CA GLN A 73 14.37 -20.54 0.79
C GLN A 73 14.08 -19.74 -0.48
N TRP A 74 12.86 -19.25 -0.65
CA TRP A 74 12.52 -18.35 -1.75
C TRP A 74 13.21 -16.99 -1.58
N ALA A 75 13.23 -16.44 -0.36
CA ALA A 75 13.86 -15.14 -0.11
C ALA A 75 15.37 -15.18 -0.36
N ASP A 76 16.03 -16.33 -0.14
CA ASP A 76 17.45 -16.54 -0.45
C ASP A 76 17.75 -16.51 -1.96
N THR A 77 16.76 -16.78 -2.82
CA THR A 77 16.92 -16.68 -4.29
C THR A 77 16.60 -15.30 -4.85
N VAL A 78 15.97 -14.42 -4.06
CA VAL A 78 15.47 -13.10 -4.48
C VAL A 78 16.51 -12.02 -4.21
N VAL A 79 16.84 -11.25 -5.24
CA VAL A 79 17.76 -10.10 -5.19
C VAL A 79 17.02 -8.82 -4.83
N SER A 80 15.85 -8.58 -5.42
CA SER A 80 15.04 -7.40 -5.13
C SER A 80 13.55 -7.64 -5.30
N VAL A 81 12.75 -6.88 -4.54
CA VAL A 81 11.29 -6.79 -4.66
C VAL A 81 10.93 -5.31 -4.76
N GLU A 82 10.48 -4.90 -5.93
CA GLU A 82 10.25 -3.50 -6.31
C GLU A 82 8.76 -3.24 -6.47
N ASP A 83 8.22 -2.20 -5.82
CA ASP A 83 6.85 -1.71 -6.07
C ASP A 83 6.86 -0.82 -7.31
N MET A 84 6.23 -1.29 -8.39
CA MET A 84 6.20 -0.62 -9.68
C MET A 84 5.22 0.54 -9.73
N ASN A 85 4.29 0.65 -8.76
CA ASN A 85 3.40 1.81 -8.67
C ASN A 85 4.11 3.04 -8.09
N ASN A 86 5.28 2.84 -7.51
CA ASN A 86 6.10 3.89 -6.92
C ASN A 86 7.22 4.34 -7.87
N ASP A 87 7.22 3.87 -9.12
CA ASP A 87 7.99 4.53 -10.18
C ASP A 87 7.46 5.97 -10.28
N PRO A 88 8.33 6.99 -10.26
CA PRO A 88 7.90 8.37 -10.46
C PRO A 88 7.40 8.51 -11.90
N VAL A 89 6.12 8.17 -12.12
CA VAL A 89 5.40 8.62 -13.30
C VAL A 89 5.34 10.14 -13.15
N ASP A 90 5.98 10.83 -14.08
CA ASP A 90 5.91 12.27 -14.34
C ASP A 90 5.43 13.13 -13.16
N THR A 91 6.40 13.69 -12.42
CA THR A 91 6.15 14.89 -11.63
C THR A 91 5.86 16.01 -12.60
N GLU A 92 4.61 16.12 -13.07
CA GLU A 92 4.11 17.34 -13.70
C GLU A 92 4.45 18.50 -12.73
N PRO A 93 5.26 19.50 -13.14
CA PRO A 93 5.66 20.56 -12.24
C PRO A 93 4.40 21.27 -11.74
N ALA A 94 4.21 21.26 -10.42
CA ALA A 94 3.11 21.97 -9.78
C ALA A 94 3.09 23.42 -10.27
N GLU A 95 2.02 23.82 -10.96
CA GLU A 95 1.83 25.20 -11.36
C GLU A 95 1.89 26.08 -10.10
N SER A 96 2.95 26.87 -10.01
CA SER A 96 3.12 27.87 -8.97
C SER A 96 1.99 28.89 -9.11
N TYR A 97 0.92 28.74 -8.34
CA TYR A 97 -0.02 29.82 -8.10
C TYR A 97 0.72 30.92 -7.33
N SER A 98 1.27 31.88 -8.07
CA SER A 98 1.71 33.16 -7.52
C SER A 98 0.47 33.86 -6.97
N GLY A 99 0.31 33.79 -5.65
CA GLY A 99 -0.73 34.51 -4.94
C GLY A 99 -0.55 36.01 -5.13
N ASP A 100 -1.43 36.61 -5.93
CA ASP A 100 -1.68 38.04 -5.88
C ASP A 100 -2.85 38.32 -4.95
N VAL A 101 -2.69 39.38 -4.16
CA VAL A 101 -3.35 39.62 -2.89
C VAL A 101 -4.63 40.44 -3.07
N LEU A 102 -5.71 39.98 -2.39
CA LEU A 102 -6.89 40.72 -1.90
C LEU A 102 -7.70 41.60 -2.87
N GLN A 103 -8.97 41.22 -3.10
CA GLN A 103 -10.04 42.23 -3.13
C GLN A 103 -11.38 41.70 -2.59
N SER A 104 -11.75 42.30 -1.45
CA SER A 104 -13.04 42.36 -0.77
C SER A 104 -14.29 42.06 -1.60
N MET A 105 -15.16 41.18 -1.11
CA MET A 105 -16.62 41.40 -1.12
C MET A 105 -17.27 40.75 0.10
N SER A 106 -18.01 41.57 0.83
CA SER A 106 -18.94 41.21 1.90
C SER A 106 -20.02 40.27 1.37
N GLY A 107 -20.25 39.15 2.06
CA GLY A 107 -21.33 38.21 1.74
C GLY A 107 -21.58 37.28 2.92
N ASP A 108 -22.66 37.54 3.63
CA ASP A 108 -23.29 36.69 4.63
C ASP A 108 -23.59 35.32 3.99
N ASP A 109 -22.86 34.27 4.36
CA ASP A 109 -23.30 32.88 4.15
C ASP A 109 -22.52 31.94 5.09
N ALA A 110 -22.93 31.95 6.35
CA ALA A 110 -22.48 30.92 7.30
C ALA A 110 -23.23 29.61 7.00
N PRO A 111 -22.55 28.50 6.65
CA PRO A 111 -23.25 27.24 6.43
C PRO A 111 -23.79 26.71 7.77
N GLY A 112 -25.11 26.61 7.86
CA GLY A 112 -25.82 26.10 9.02
C GLY A 112 -25.43 24.65 9.32
N PHE A 113 -24.65 24.44 10.37
CA PHE A 113 -24.43 23.12 10.93
C PHE A 113 -25.72 22.68 11.64
N LEU A 114 -26.47 21.80 10.96
CA LEU A 114 -27.61 21.08 11.51
C LEU A 114 -27.19 20.36 12.79
N THR A 115 -27.60 20.91 13.93
CA THR A 115 -27.57 20.25 15.24
C THR A 115 -28.45 19.00 15.17
N ASN A 116 -27.83 17.82 15.11
CA ASN A 116 -28.52 16.57 15.39
C ASN A 116 -27.76 15.75 16.44
N GLY A 117 -28.29 15.81 17.66
CA GLY A 117 -28.23 14.74 18.65
C GLY A 117 -26.95 14.62 19.47
N THR A 118 -27.05 14.96 20.76
CA THR A 118 -26.84 14.00 21.87
C THR A 118 -27.44 14.61 23.14
N GLN A 119 -28.49 13.99 23.67
CA GLN A 119 -28.95 14.23 25.04
C GLN A 119 -27.86 13.75 25.99
N ALA A 120 -27.41 14.63 26.89
CA ALA A 120 -26.71 14.24 28.09
C ALA A 120 -27.48 14.78 29.29
N ALA A 121 -27.97 13.84 30.10
CA ALA A 121 -28.63 14.10 31.37
C ALA A 121 -27.70 14.83 32.34
N SER A 122 -28.25 15.71 33.17
CA SER A 122 -27.67 15.93 34.49
C SER A 122 -28.77 16.31 35.48
N ALA A 123 -28.92 15.44 36.48
CA ALA A 123 -29.55 15.73 37.74
C ALA A 123 -28.77 16.85 38.45
N ASN A 124 -29.46 17.87 38.95
CA ASN A 124 -29.71 18.11 40.38
C ASN A 124 -30.61 19.34 40.55
#